data_AF-A0A962TJ06-F1
#
_entry.id   AF-A0A962TJ06-F1
#
_cell.length_a   1.000
_cell.length_b   1.000
_cell.length_c   1.000
_cell.angle_alpha   90.00
_cell.angle_beta   90.00
_cell.angle_gamma   90.00
#
_symmetry.space_group_name_H-M   'P 1'
#
loop_
_entity.id
_entity.type
_entity.pdbx_description
1 polymer ?
#
loop_
_entity_poly.entity_id
_entity_poly.type
_entity_poly.pdbx_seq_one_letter_code
_entity_poly.pdbx_strand_id
1 'polypeptide(L)' 'MRRVEAMPDGNGWTVQITYATRSGTQREALERQRGGARVFATLDAVARCLAVLGLSAFRVNSAGLSGEASP' A
#
# COMPACT_ATOMS: atom_id res chain seq x y z
N MET A 1 -14.45 6.15 -6.47
CA MET A 1 -14.13 5.09 -5.50
C MET A 1 -12.64 5.17 -5.17
N ARG A 2 -12.28 5.21 -3.89
CA ARG A 2 -10.88 5.19 -3.42
C ARG A 2 -10.62 3.84 -2.75
N ARG A 3 -9.54 3.14 -3.14
CA ARG A 3 -9.08 1.89 -2.53
C ARG A 3 -7.71 2.10 -1.90
N VAL A 4 -7.49 1.49 -0.74
CA VAL A 4 -6.22 1.52 -0.02
C VAL A 4 -5.72 0.09 0.09
N GLU A 5 -4.51 -0.15 -0.39
CA GLU A 5 -3.90 -1.47 -0.48
C GLU A 5 -2.52 -1.45 0.17
N ALA A 6 -2.24 -2.41 1.05
CA ALA A 6 -0.89 -2.75 1.47
C ALA A 6 -0.28 -3.70 0.44
N MET A 7 0.88 -3.32 -0.09
CA MET A 7 1.64 -4.07 -1.09
C MET A 7 2.97 -4.53 -0.47
N PRO A 8 3.41 -5.77 -0.75
CA PRO A 8 4.73 -6.21 -0.32
C PRO A 8 5.81 -5.38 -1.02
N ASP A 9 6.83 -5.00 -0.26
CA ASP A 9 8.02 -4.30 -0.76
C ASP A 9 9.24 -4.72 0.06
N GLY A 10 10.12 -5.53 -0.53
CA GLY A 10 11.22 -6.20 0.16
C GLY A 10 10.73 -6.99 1.39
N ASN A 11 11.20 -6.61 2.57
CA ASN A 11 10.83 -7.24 3.86
C ASN A 11 9.66 -6.52 4.57
N GLY A 12 8.95 -5.63 3.88
CA GLY A 12 7.90 -4.82 4.48
C GLY A 12 6.74 -4.55 3.55
N TRP A 13 6.03 -3.45 3.84
CA TRP A 13 4.77 -3.10 3.20
C TRP A 13 4.76 -1.63 2.82
N THR A 14 4.43 -1.33 1.57
CA THR A 14 4.07 0.02 1.15
C THR A 14 2.56 0.13 1.06
N VAL A 15 2.02 1.33 1.32
CA VAL A 15 0.59 1.59 1.18
C VAL A 15 0.34 2.36 -0.11
N GLN A 16 -0.53 1.83 -0.95
CA GLN A 16 -0.93 2.42 -2.23
C GLN A 16 -2.40 2.84 -2.16
N ILE A 17 -2.71 4.03 -2.65
CA ILE A 17 -4.06 4.49 -2.89
C ILE A 17 -4.33 4.37 -4.38
N THR A 18 -5.46 3.77 -4.72
CA THR A 18 -6.00 3.77 -6.08
C THR A 18 -7.30 4.57 -6.12
N TYR A 19 -7.43 5.51 -7.04
CA TYR A 19 -8.65 6.30 -7.22
C TYR A 19 -8.94 6.56 -8.70
N ALA A 20 -10.22 6.67 -9.02
CA ALA A 20 -10.65 7.06 -10.36
C ALA A 20 -10.46 8.56 -10.56
N THR A 21 -9.97 8.93 -11.74
CA THR A 21 -9.86 10.29 -12.27
C THR A 21 -10.68 10.38 -13.56
N ARG A 22 -10.86 11.59 -14.08
CA ARG A 22 -11.53 11.80 -15.39
C ARG A 22 -10.80 11.09 -16.54
N SER A 23 -9.50 10.85 -16.41
CA SER A 23 -8.64 10.28 -17.46
C SER A 23 -8.32 8.79 -17.24
N GLY A 24 -8.86 8.16 -16.19
CA GLY A 24 -8.62 6.74 -15.91
C GLY A 24 -8.45 6.44 -14.42
N THR A 25 -7.70 5.39 -14.11
CA THR A 25 -7.38 5.02 -12.71
C THR A 25 -5.96 5.46 -12.39
N GLN A 26 -5.80 6.20 -11.29
CA GLN A 26 -4.50 6.62 -10.78
C GLN A 26 -4.15 5.84 -9.52
N ARG A 27 -2.88 5.49 -9.39
CA ARG A 27 -2.33 4.76 -8.26
C ARG A 27 -1.08 5.46 -7.74
N GLU A 28 -1.01 5.69 -6.44
CA GLU A 28 0.12 6.36 -5.81
C GLU A 28 0.37 5.89 -4.37
N ALA A 29 1.61 6.00 -3.90
CA ALA A 29 1.95 5.72 -2.51
C ALA A 29 1.30 6.74 -1.56
N LEU A 30 0.65 6.24 -0.49
CA LEU A 30 -0.04 7.05 0.51
C LEU A 30 0.93 7.94 1.28
N GLU A 31 2.08 7.42 1.69
CA GLU A 31 3.13 8.18 2.35
C GLU A 31 4.42 8.06 1.55
N ARG A 32 5.07 9.22 1.32
CA ARG A 32 6.39 9.31 0.70
C ARG A 32 7.37 9.86 1.72
N GLN A 33 8.46 9.13 1.97
CA GLN A 33 9.63 9.64 2.67
C GLN A 33 10.61 10.24 1.64
N ARG A 34 11.60 11.03 2.08
CA ARG A 34 12.65 11.55 1.18
C ARG A 34 13.32 10.38 0.46
N GLY A 35 13.02 10.21 -0.83
CA GLY A 35 13.59 9.16 -1.68
C GLY A 35 12.66 7.99 -2.03
N GLY A 36 11.40 7.92 -1.55
CA GLY A 36 10.52 6.81 -1.93
C GLY A 36 9.23 6.68 -1.13
N ALA A 37 8.45 5.63 -1.42
CA ALA A 37 7.30 5.25 -0.61
C ALA A 37 7.76 4.85 0.79
N ARG A 38 6.98 5.19 1.82
CA ARG A 38 7.25 4.72 3.18
C ARG A 38 7.01 3.22 3.26
N VAL A 39 7.99 2.49 3.80
CA VAL A 39 7.90 1.05 4.05
C VAL A 39 7.58 0.81 5.53
N PHE A 40 6.55 0.01 5.80
CA PHE A 40 6.14 -0.44 7.12
C PHE A 40 6.61 -1.86 7.35
N ALA A 41 7.16 -2.15 8.54
CA ALA A 41 7.65 -3.49 8.85
C ALA A 41 6.52 -4.54 8.98
N THR A 42 5.32 -4.13 9.37
CA THR A 42 4.20 -5.04 9.63
C THR A 42 2.87 -4.47 9.15
N LEU A 43 1.89 -5.34 8.90
CA LEU A 43 0.51 -4.95 8.61
C LEU A 43 -0.17 -4.23 9.79
N ASP A 44 0.23 -4.51 11.03
CA ASP A 44 -0.25 -3.78 12.21
C ASP A 44 0.24 -2.32 12.21
N ALA A 45 1.51 -2.08 11.83
CA ALA A 45 2.04 -0.73 11.66
C ALA A 45 1.29 0.04 10.55
N VAL A 46 0.93 -0.64 9.46
CA VAL A 46 0.05 -0.09 8.41
C VAL A 46 -1.33 0.27 8.99
N ALA A 47 -1.96 -0.65 9.72
CA ALA A 47 -3.28 -0.45 10.29
C ALA A 47 -3.33 0.77 11.24
N ARG A 48 -2.34 0.91 12.11
CA ARG A 48 -2.24 2.07 13.03
C ARG A 48 -2.04 3.38 12.29
N CYS A 49 -1.18 3.40 11.27
CA CYS A 49 -0.99 4.58 10.43
C CYS A 49 -2.30 5.00 9.75
N LEU A 50 -3.02 4.04 9.16
CA LEU A 50 -4.30 4.29 8.50
C LEU A 50 -5.39 4.74 9.46
N ALA A 51 -5.42 4.19 10.68
CA ALA A 51 -6.38 4.60 11.71
C ALA A 51 -6.20 6.07 12.12
N VAL A 52 -4.97 6.57 12.21
CA VAL A 52 -4.68 8.00 12.46
C VAL A 52 -5.24 8.90 11.34
N LEU A 53 -5.31 8.38 10.12
CA LEU A 53 -5.89 9.07 8.95
C LEU A 53 -7.42 8.88 8.82
N GLY A 54 -8.06 8.23 9.79
CA GLY A 54 -9.51 7.96 9.79
C GLY A 54 -9.94 6.84 8.84
N LEU A 55 -9.00 6.01 8.36
CA LEU A 55 -9.30 4.89 7.48
C LEU A 55 -9.49 3.62 8.31
N SER A 56 -10.71 3.10 8.33
CA SER A 56 -11.10 1.93 9.14
C SER A 56 -10.85 0.58 8.46
N ALA A 57 -10.54 0.57 7.17
CA ALA A 57 -10.30 -0.65 6.41
C ALA A 57 -9.32 -0.43 5.26
N PHE A 58 -8.55 -1.47 4.97
CA PHE A 58 -7.66 -1.55 3.81
C PHE A 58 -7.57 -3.00 3.33
N ARG A 59 -7.10 -3.18 2.09
CA ARG A 59 -6.87 -4.51 1.52
C ARG A 59 -5.40 -4.87 1.63
N VAL A 60 -5.11 -6.15 1.81
CA VAL A 60 -3.77 -6.71 1.72
C VAL A 60 -3.66 -7.38 0.35
N ASN A 61 -2.66 -6.99 -0.43
CA ASN A 61 -2.31 -7.70 -1.65
C ASN A 61 -1.16 -8.66 -1.33
N SER A 62 -1.36 -9.96 -1.53
CA SER A 62 -0.36 -10.99 -1.29
C SER A 62 0.43 -11.39 -2.54
N ALA A 63 0.16 -10.78 -3.70
CA ALA A 63 0.92 -11.02 -4.92
C ALA A 63 2.37 -10.58 -4.71
N GLY A 64 3.33 -11.47 -4.93
CA GLY A 64 4.75 -11.25 -4.68
C GLY A 64 5.26 -11.73 -3.31
N LEU A 65 4.39 -12.24 -2.42
CA LEU A 65 4.80 -12.91 -1.18
C LEU A 65 4.99 -14.42 -1.37
N SER A 66 4.20 -15.03 -2.26
CA SER A 66 4.55 -16.35 -2.79
C SER A 66 5.80 -16.15 -3.62
N GLY A 67 6.95 -16.62 -3.13
CA GLY A 67 8.22 -16.59 -3.83
C GLY A 67 8.21 -17.46 -5.09
N GLU A 68 7.32 -17.16 -6.03
CA GLU A 68 7.45 -17.60 -7.42
C GLU A 68 8.52 -16.68 -8.01
N ALA A 69 9.76 -17.16 -7.96
CA ALA A 69 10.81 -16.66 -8.82
C ALA A 69 10.23 -16.63 -10.25
N SER A 70 10.18 -15.45 -10.85
CA SER A 70 9.92 -15.38 -12.30
C SER A 70 10.89 -16.33 -13.01
N PRO A 71 10.41 -17.12 -13.99
CA PRO A 71 11.26 -18.01 -14.78
C PRO A 71 12.39 -17.28 -15.51
#